data_AF-A0A661W0I1-F1
#
_entry.id   AF-A0A661W0I1-F1
#
_cell.length_a   1.000
_cell.length_b   1.000
_cell.length_c   1.000
_cell.angle_alpha   90.00
_cell.angle_beta   90.00
_cell.angle_gamma   90.00
#
_symmetry.space_group_name_H-M   'P 1'
#
loop_
_entity.id
_entity.type
_entity.pdbx_description
1 polymer ?
#
loop_
_entity_poly.entity_id
_entity_poly.type
_entity_poly.pdbx_seq_one_letter_code
_entity_poly.pdbx_strand_id
1 'polypeptide(L)'
;MSKRIFAIFVVLFVGVTTACTGGRGAPSGVVDRIIERGPDIQNVQFTQSQILPPYGTKVLAEVAILELRVSTSQKDTAERLEDIHKAIDHITLLASENEAINLEELSVNQVGGSYAREEVSTSNIQNLETSAITLKLTTNLAKNDYDFMRSIVEFNDLLSAINLPDTITVQALSVEAKIGDLEEYRSQLIYQVYQELDLVQKEYGRSVKFEITGLYDPLKIMQLSDTEYYIYLEPVVNVSEF
;
A
#
# COMPACT_ATOMS: atom_id res chain seq x y z
N MET A 1 -33.61 -26.73 -20.20
CA MET A 1 -34.64 -26.87 -19.13
C MET A 1 -33.92 -27.14 -17.82
N SER A 2 -33.42 -26.11 -17.15
CA SER A 2 -34.02 -25.51 -15.94
C SER A 2 -34.60 -26.54 -14.96
N LYS A 3 -33.99 -26.61 -13.77
CA LYS A 3 -34.69 -26.60 -12.47
C LYS A 3 -33.67 -26.39 -11.35
N ARG A 4 -33.85 -25.24 -10.68
CA ARG A 4 -33.18 -24.79 -9.46
C ARG A 4 -33.79 -25.51 -8.25
N ILE A 5 -32.99 -25.83 -7.24
CA ILE A 5 -33.43 -26.23 -5.88
C ILE A 5 -32.59 -25.36 -4.94
N PHE A 6 -33.08 -24.18 -4.56
CA PHE A 6 -33.91 -23.84 -3.39
C PHE A 6 -33.24 -24.14 -2.04
N ALA A 7 -32.96 -23.03 -1.35
CA ALA A 7 -32.29 -22.91 -0.07
C ALA A 7 -33.06 -23.53 1.10
N ILE A 8 -32.34 -23.93 2.15
CA ILE A 8 -32.91 -24.11 3.49
C ILE A 8 -31.98 -23.43 4.50
N PHE A 9 -32.51 -22.34 5.08
CA PHE A 9 -32.05 -21.71 6.32
C PHE A 9 -32.42 -22.63 7.50
N VAL A 10 -31.47 -22.93 8.38
CA VAL A 10 -31.79 -23.40 9.74
C VAL A 10 -30.99 -22.58 10.73
N VAL A 11 -31.69 -21.63 11.35
CA VAL A 11 -31.33 -20.97 12.59
C VAL A 11 -31.56 -21.97 13.72
N LEU A 12 -30.58 -22.17 14.60
CA LEU A 12 -30.82 -22.85 15.88
C LEU A 12 -30.09 -22.12 17.01
N PHE A 13 -30.87 -21.27 17.67
CA PHE A 13 -30.68 -20.75 19.01
C PHE A 13 -30.68 -21.93 20.00
N VAL A 14 -29.60 -22.09 20.77
CA VAL A 14 -29.67 -22.75 22.08
C VAL A 14 -28.87 -21.91 23.06
N GLY A 15 -29.58 -21.19 23.91
CA GLY A 15 -29.01 -20.61 25.12
C GLY A 15 -28.92 -21.66 26.23
N VAL A 16 -27.90 -21.53 27.08
CA VAL A 16 -27.95 -22.01 28.47
C VAL A 16 -27.26 -20.98 29.36
N THR A 17 -28.05 -20.36 30.22
CA THR A 17 -27.62 -19.66 31.42
C THR A 17 -27.58 -20.65 32.59
N THR A 18 -26.53 -20.63 33.40
CA THR A 18 -26.59 -21.03 34.83
C THR A 18 -25.53 -20.28 35.63
N ALA A 19 -25.93 -19.86 36.83
CA ALA A 19 -25.27 -18.92 37.71
C ALA A 19 -24.32 -19.57 38.74
N CYS A 20 -23.29 -18.79 39.11
CA CYS A 20 -22.64 -18.58 40.42
C CYS A 20 -22.29 -19.79 41.33
N THR A 21 -21.00 -19.93 41.71
CA THR A 21 -20.40 -19.36 42.95
C THR A 21 -18.99 -19.95 43.24
N GLY A 22 -18.08 -19.11 43.75
CA GLY A 22 -17.08 -19.55 44.73
C GLY A 22 -15.57 -19.40 44.42
N GLY A 23 -15.00 -18.24 44.77
CA GLY A 23 -13.85 -18.18 45.69
C GLY A 23 -12.40 -18.33 45.19
N ARG A 24 -11.68 -17.19 45.26
CA ARG A 24 -10.23 -17.01 45.56
C ARG A 24 -9.18 -17.42 44.53
N GLY A 25 -8.39 -16.41 44.15
CA GLY A 25 -6.99 -16.57 43.73
C GLY A 25 -6.64 -15.78 42.48
N ALA A 26 -6.34 -14.48 42.64
CA ALA A 26 -5.47 -13.80 41.68
C ALA A 26 -4.07 -14.45 41.77
N PRO A 27 -3.37 -14.62 40.65
CA PRO A 27 -2.53 -13.53 40.21
C PRO A 27 -2.87 -13.06 38.80
N SER A 28 -3.02 -11.75 38.68
CA SER A 28 -3.07 -11.00 37.43
C SER A 28 -1.82 -11.29 36.61
N GLY A 29 -2.01 -11.79 35.40
CA GLY A 29 -0.92 -11.99 34.45
C GLY A 29 -1.45 -12.39 33.07
N VAL A 30 -2.63 -11.89 32.69
CA VAL A 30 -3.17 -12.08 31.34
C VAL A 30 -3.59 -10.72 30.80
N VAL A 31 -2.70 -10.21 29.95
CA VAL A 31 -2.94 -9.52 28.67
C VAL A 31 -3.75 -8.21 28.72
N ASP A 32 -3.07 -7.14 28.32
CA ASP A 32 -3.57 -6.25 27.28
C ASP A 32 -2.39 -5.90 26.35
N ARG A 33 -2.16 -6.73 25.33
CA ARG A 33 -1.49 -6.23 24.12
C ARG A 33 -2.52 -5.34 23.46
N ILE A 34 -2.39 -4.03 23.66
CA ILE A 34 -3.13 -3.04 22.88
C ILE A 34 -2.56 -3.14 21.46
N ILE A 35 -3.19 -3.98 20.64
CA ILE A 35 -3.06 -3.87 19.19
C ILE A 35 -3.94 -2.68 18.85
N GLU A 36 -3.33 -1.50 18.74
CA GLU A 36 -4.02 -0.33 18.20
C GLU A 36 -4.52 -0.72 16.80
N ARG A 37 -5.85 -0.78 16.65
CA ARG A 37 -6.47 -0.92 15.33
C ARG A 37 -5.97 0.24 14.48
N GLY A 38 -5.29 -0.06 13.38
CA GLY A 38 -5.05 0.90 12.32
C GLY A 38 -6.36 1.53 11.85
N PRO A 39 -6.30 2.71 11.21
CA PRO A 39 -7.48 3.46 10.81
C PRO A 39 -8.46 2.57 10.02
N ASP A 40 -9.75 2.66 10.34
CA ASP A 40 -10.80 1.97 9.60
C ASP A 40 -10.67 2.33 8.11
N ILE A 41 -10.52 1.31 7.26
CA ILE A 41 -10.48 1.46 5.80
C ILE A 41 -11.81 2.12 5.40
N GLN A 42 -11.73 3.38 5.00
CA GLN A 42 -12.91 4.10 4.52
C GLN A 42 -13.30 3.48 3.18
N ASN A 43 -14.40 2.73 3.16
CA ASN A 43 -15.06 2.31 1.92
C ASN A 43 -15.46 3.57 1.13
N VAL A 44 -14.63 3.96 0.16
CA VAL A 44 -14.99 4.99 -0.81
C VAL A 44 -16.01 4.36 -1.75
N GLN A 45 -17.30 4.58 -1.48
CA GLN A 45 -18.36 4.20 -2.41
C GLN A 45 -18.23 5.03 -3.70
N PHE A 46 -17.84 4.40 -4.80
CA PHE A 46 -17.84 5.02 -6.12
C PHE A 46 -19.18 4.82 -6.83
N THR A 47 -19.66 5.93 -7.41
CA THR A 47 -20.85 6.00 -8.26
C THR A 47 -20.55 5.45 -9.66
N GLN A 48 -21.38 4.51 -10.13
CA GLN A 48 -21.25 3.74 -11.39
C GLN A 48 -21.33 4.55 -12.70
N SER A 49 -21.11 5.87 -12.69
CA SER A 49 -21.38 6.74 -13.85
C SER A 49 -20.25 7.70 -14.22
N GLN A 50 -19.00 7.36 -13.91
CA GLN A 50 -17.85 8.05 -14.49
C GLN A 50 -17.63 7.59 -15.95
N ILE A 51 -17.65 8.55 -16.87
CA ILE A 51 -17.27 8.34 -18.27
C ILE A 51 -15.75 8.23 -18.30
N LEU A 52 -15.24 7.07 -18.76
CA LEU A 52 -13.80 6.85 -18.88
C LEU A 52 -13.25 7.54 -20.14
N PRO A 53 -12.09 8.22 -20.05
CA PRO A 53 -11.39 8.77 -21.23
C PRO A 53 -11.11 7.69 -22.29
N PRO A 54 -11.11 8.01 -23.59
CA PRO A 54 -11.06 7.00 -24.65
C PRO A 54 -9.71 6.28 -24.76
N TYR A 55 -8.59 6.96 -24.50
CA TYR A 55 -7.25 6.40 -24.61
C TYR A 55 -6.75 5.91 -23.26
N GLY A 56 -7.42 4.90 -22.72
CA GLY A 56 -7.05 4.30 -21.46
C GLY A 56 -7.34 2.81 -21.39
N THR A 57 -6.83 2.19 -20.33
CA THR A 57 -7.00 0.78 -20.06
C THR A 57 -7.24 0.55 -18.57
N LYS A 58 -8.07 -0.45 -18.28
CA LYS A 58 -8.28 -0.94 -16.92
C LYS A 58 -7.18 -1.92 -16.58
N VAL A 59 -6.58 -1.73 -15.42
CA VAL A 59 -5.49 -2.57 -14.91
C VAL A 59 -5.79 -2.96 -13.47
N LEU A 60 -5.29 -4.12 -13.08
CA LEU A 60 -5.28 -4.53 -11.69
C LEU A 60 -3.99 -4.03 -11.03
N ALA A 61 -4.03 -3.89 -9.71
CA ALA A 61 -2.82 -3.72 -8.93
C ALA A 61 -1.89 -4.92 -9.16
N GLU A 62 -0.60 -4.65 -9.34
CA GLU A 62 0.44 -5.66 -9.55
C GLU A 62 1.36 -5.78 -8.35
N VAL A 63 1.38 -4.77 -7.50
CA VAL A 63 2.25 -4.70 -6.33
C VAL A 63 1.40 -4.34 -5.12
N ALA A 64 1.62 -5.02 -3.99
CA ALA A 64 1.17 -4.55 -2.69
C ALA A 64 2.36 -4.04 -1.89
N ILE A 65 2.18 -2.93 -1.19
CA ILE A 65 3.21 -2.22 -0.44
C ILE A 65 2.77 -2.09 1.00
N LEU A 66 3.62 -2.52 1.93
CA LEU A 66 3.51 -2.30 3.36
C LEU A 66 4.54 -1.25 3.79
N GLU A 67 4.06 -0.15 4.37
CA GLU A 67 4.93 0.86 4.99
C GLU A 67 5.06 0.59 6.49
N LEU A 68 6.29 0.43 6.97
CA LEU A 68 6.61 0.21 8.38
C LEU A 68 7.40 1.39 8.93
N ARG A 69 7.03 1.87 10.11
CA ARG A 69 7.84 2.79 10.91
C ARG A 69 8.54 2.02 12.01
N VAL A 70 9.86 2.12 12.04
CA VAL A 70 10.72 1.60 13.11
C VAL A 70 11.25 2.78 13.92
N SER A 71 11.09 2.72 15.23
CA SER A 71 11.56 3.75 16.16
C SER A 71 12.12 3.11 17.43
N THR A 72 12.92 3.86 18.19
CA THR A 72 13.50 3.39 19.44
C THR A 72 13.34 4.41 20.56
N SER A 73 13.19 3.94 21.78
CA SER A 73 13.17 4.75 23.00
C SER A 73 14.57 5.07 23.54
N GLN A 74 15.63 4.56 22.91
CA GLN A 74 17.02 4.85 23.29
C GLN A 74 17.35 6.33 23.19
N LYS A 75 18.02 6.84 24.22
CA LYS A 75 18.45 8.25 24.30
C LYS A 75 19.85 8.47 23.78
N ASP A 76 20.73 7.47 23.94
CA ASP A 76 22.08 7.53 23.38
C ASP A 76 22.02 7.40 21.85
N THR A 77 22.81 8.22 21.16
CA THR A 77 22.75 8.27 19.69
C THR A 77 23.43 7.07 19.04
N ALA A 78 24.50 6.56 19.62
CA ALA A 78 25.20 5.38 19.09
C ALA A 78 24.33 4.13 19.30
N GLU A 79 23.80 3.94 20.51
CA GLU A 79 22.90 2.83 20.82
C GLU A 79 21.63 2.88 19.96
N ARG A 80 21.05 4.07 19.75
CA ARG A 80 19.89 4.25 18.87
C ARG A 80 20.16 3.79 17.44
N LEU A 81 21.28 4.19 16.86
CA LEU A 81 21.61 3.81 15.48
C LEU A 81 21.88 2.31 15.37
N GLU A 82 22.59 1.74 16.35
CA GLU A 82 22.85 0.30 16.41
C GLU A 82 21.55 -0.51 16.54
N ASP A 83 20.65 -0.12 17.45
CA ASP A 83 19.38 -0.79 17.66
C ASP A 83 18.48 -0.72 16.41
N ILE A 84 18.41 0.45 15.76
CA ILE A 84 17.64 0.60 14.52
C ILE A 84 18.26 -0.24 13.40
N HIS A 85 19.58 -0.29 13.26
CA HIS A 85 20.23 -1.09 12.22
C HIS A 85 19.94 -2.58 12.42
N LYS A 86 20.07 -3.09 13.65
CA LYS A 86 19.71 -4.48 13.98
C LYS A 86 18.24 -4.79 13.70
N ALA A 87 17.35 -3.84 13.98
CA ALA A 87 15.93 -3.99 13.70
C ALA A 87 15.66 -4.10 12.18
N ILE A 88 16.31 -3.25 11.37
CA ILE A 88 16.22 -3.32 9.91
C ILE A 88 16.74 -4.66 9.41
N ASP A 89 17.95 -5.06 9.83
CA ASP A 89 18.56 -6.32 9.38
C ASP A 89 17.68 -7.52 9.71
N HIS A 90 17.07 -7.53 10.90
CA HIS A 90 16.14 -8.58 11.30
C HIS A 90 14.87 -8.59 10.44
N ILE A 91 14.25 -7.43 10.19
CA ILE A 91 13.06 -7.31 9.35
C ILE A 91 13.37 -7.71 7.91
N THR A 92 14.50 -7.28 7.36
CA THR A 92 14.95 -7.62 6.01
C THR A 92 15.28 -9.11 5.89
N LEU A 93 15.87 -9.71 6.92
CA LEU A 93 16.11 -11.16 6.96
C LEU A 93 14.79 -11.93 6.91
N LEU A 94 13.83 -11.59 7.79
CA LEU A 94 12.51 -12.22 7.80
C LEU A 94 11.76 -12.03 6.47
N ALA A 95 11.85 -10.83 5.88
CA ALA A 95 11.31 -10.56 4.56
C ALA A 95 11.98 -11.45 3.50
N SER A 96 13.31 -11.62 3.53
CA SER A 96 14.03 -12.47 2.57
C SER A 96 13.77 -13.97 2.72
N GLU A 97 13.43 -14.43 3.93
CA GLU A 97 12.98 -15.80 4.19
C GLU A 97 11.57 -16.05 3.62
N ASN A 98 10.77 -14.98 3.50
CA ASN A 98 9.51 -15.00 2.77
C ASN A 98 9.75 -14.61 1.30
N GLU A 99 9.93 -15.60 0.42
CA GLU A 99 10.22 -15.39 -1.02
C GLU A 99 9.23 -14.42 -1.74
N ALA A 100 8.06 -14.18 -1.16
CA ALA A 100 7.06 -13.25 -1.69
C ALA A 100 7.29 -11.77 -1.32
N ILE A 101 8.08 -11.45 -0.28
CA ILE A 101 8.24 -10.09 0.25
C ILE A 101 9.66 -9.57 -0.02
N ASN A 102 9.77 -8.37 -0.55
CA ASN A 102 11.05 -7.71 -0.84
C ASN A 102 11.13 -6.35 -0.15
N LEU A 103 12.34 -5.91 0.20
CA LEU A 103 12.58 -4.53 0.62
C LEU A 103 12.78 -3.65 -0.61
N GLU A 104 11.91 -2.66 -0.81
CA GLU A 104 12.00 -1.70 -1.92
C GLU A 104 12.75 -0.43 -1.52
N GLU A 105 12.41 0.16 -0.38
CA GLU A 105 12.94 1.46 0.04
C GLU A 105 13.19 1.52 1.56
N LEU A 106 14.25 2.26 1.92
CA LEU A 106 14.56 2.65 3.29
C LEU A 106 14.72 4.16 3.34
N SER A 107 13.91 4.83 4.17
CA SER A 107 13.96 6.28 4.34
C SER A 107 14.18 6.65 5.81
N VAL A 108 15.15 7.53 6.05
CA VAL A 108 15.52 7.98 7.40
C VAL A 108 14.90 9.34 7.67
N ASN A 109 13.93 9.39 8.59
CA ASN A 109 13.39 10.66 9.08
C ASN A 109 14.22 11.12 10.29
N GLN A 110 15.27 11.89 10.04
CA GLN A 110 15.94 12.66 11.09
C GLN A 110 15.31 14.04 11.21
N VAL A 111 14.58 14.28 12.30
CA VAL A 111 14.22 15.66 12.64
C VAL A 111 15.44 16.31 13.31
N GLY A 112 16.05 17.25 12.59
CA GLY A 112 17.17 18.03 13.09
C GLY A 112 16.71 18.94 14.22
N GLY A 113 17.16 18.66 15.45
CA GLY A 113 17.00 19.58 16.56
C GLY A 113 17.76 20.88 16.29
N SER A 114 17.06 22.01 16.38
CA SER A 114 17.67 23.34 16.40
C SER A 114 18.57 23.48 17.64
N TYR A 115 19.88 23.37 17.47
CA TYR A 115 20.84 23.77 18.49
C TYR A 115 20.99 25.30 18.47
N ALA A 116 20.02 26.02 19.00
CA ALA A 116 20.24 27.40 19.40
C ALA A 116 21.19 27.39 20.61
N ARG A 117 22.47 27.72 20.36
CA ARG A 117 23.46 28.04 21.39
C ARG A 117 23.03 29.34 22.07
N GLU A 118 22.27 29.25 23.16
CA GLU A 118 22.35 30.20 24.25
C GLU A 118 21.72 29.61 25.51
N GLU A 119 22.52 29.62 26.57
CA GLU A 119 22.20 29.32 27.97
C GLU A 119 21.86 27.87 28.36
N VAL A 120 22.83 27.28 29.06
CA VAL A 120 22.77 26.02 29.79
C VAL A 120 21.68 26.11 30.87
N SER A 121 20.48 25.64 30.57
CA SER A 121 19.57 25.11 31.59
C SER A 121 19.69 23.58 31.60
N THR A 122 20.01 23.02 32.75
CA THR A 122 20.18 21.57 33.01
C THR A 122 18.86 20.77 32.89
N SER A 123 17.85 21.32 32.21
CA SER A 123 16.53 20.73 31.98
C SER A 123 16.20 20.46 30.49
N ASN A 124 17.08 20.81 29.53
CA ASN A 124 16.75 20.80 28.10
C ASN A 124 17.40 19.68 27.25
N ILE A 125 17.77 18.53 27.84
CA ILE A 125 18.09 17.31 27.07
C ILE A 125 16.81 16.45 26.93
N GLN A 126 15.70 17.08 26.59
CA GLN A 126 14.42 16.43 26.33
C GLN A 126 13.80 17.06 25.09
N ASN A 127 14.39 16.79 23.92
CA ASN A 127 13.71 16.77 22.61
C ASN A 127 14.72 16.44 21.51
N LEU A 128 15.46 15.34 21.67
CA LEU A 128 15.87 14.60 20.48
C LEU A 128 14.65 13.80 20.07
N GLU A 129 13.83 14.39 19.19
CA GLU A 129 12.76 13.67 18.52
C GLU A 129 13.32 12.34 18.00
N THR A 130 12.73 11.24 18.46
CA THR A 130 13.20 9.88 18.22
C THR A 130 13.36 9.65 16.73
N SER A 131 14.59 9.46 16.27
CA SER A 131 14.88 9.11 14.88
C SER A 131 14.08 7.86 14.53
N ALA A 132 13.20 7.99 13.55
CA ALA A 132 12.40 6.91 13.04
C ALA A 132 12.79 6.63 11.60
N ILE A 133 12.80 5.37 11.22
CA ILE A 133 13.04 4.93 9.85
C ILE A 133 11.74 4.37 9.30
N THR A 134 11.43 4.73 8.06
CA THR A 134 10.34 4.13 7.31
C THR A 134 10.91 3.10 6.35
N LEU A 135 10.37 1.88 6.37
CA LEU A 135 10.68 0.79 5.47
C LEU A 135 9.49 0.55 4.55
N LYS A 136 9.75 0.36 3.26
CA LYS A 136 8.74 -0.08 2.29
C LYS A 136 9.02 -1.52 1.87
N LEU A 137 8.11 -2.40 2.26
CA LEU A 137 8.14 -3.80 1.88
C LEU A 137 7.12 -4.05 0.79
N THR A 138 7.48 -4.80 -0.25
CA THR A 138 6.62 -5.04 -1.39
C THR A 138 6.42 -6.52 -1.67
N THR A 139 5.26 -6.85 -2.22
CA THR A 139 5.03 -8.15 -2.84
C THR A 139 4.45 -7.98 -4.24
N ASN A 140 4.96 -8.75 -5.19
CA ASN A 140 4.49 -8.73 -6.57
C ASN A 140 3.31 -9.71 -6.69
N LEU A 141 2.10 -9.16 -6.79
CA LEU A 141 0.84 -9.88 -6.85
C LEU A 141 0.77 -10.79 -8.08
N ALA A 142 1.18 -10.26 -9.24
CA ALA A 142 1.15 -11.00 -10.51
C ALA A 142 2.16 -12.17 -10.52
N LYS A 143 3.37 -11.97 -10.00
CA LYS A 143 4.41 -13.00 -9.93
C LYS A 143 4.05 -14.12 -8.96
N ASN A 144 3.39 -13.77 -7.85
CA ASN A 144 3.05 -14.72 -6.80
C ASN A 144 1.67 -15.39 -7.00
N ASP A 145 0.92 -15.00 -8.05
CA ASP A 145 -0.46 -15.46 -8.30
C ASP A 145 -1.40 -15.19 -7.11
N TYR A 146 -1.20 -14.03 -6.46
CA TYR A 146 -1.92 -13.61 -5.26
C TYR A 146 -2.84 -12.44 -5.56
N ASP A 147 -4.01 -12.43 -4.92
CA ASP A 147 -4.81 -11.21 -4.80
C ASP A 147 -4.25 -10.30 -3.69
N PHE A 148 -4.73 -9.06 -3.65
CA PHE A 148 -4.32 -8.10 -2.63
C PHE A 148 -4.64 -8.60 -1.21
N MET A 149 -5.74 -9.33 -1.01
CA MET A 149 -6.11 -9.84 0.31
C MET A 149 -5.11 -10.88 0.82
N ARG A 150 -4.59 -11.73 -0.06
CA ARG A 150 -3.53 -12.68 0.27
C ARG A 150 -2.24 -11.96 0.67
N SER A 151 -1.89 -10.86 0.02
CA SER A 151 -0.72 -10.05 0.42
C SER A 151 -0.83 -9.49 1.84
N ILE A 152 -2.04 -9.08 2.26
CA ILE A 152 -2.28 -8.61 3.63
C ILE A 152 -2.04 -9.72 4.65
N VAL A 153 -2.39 -10.97 4.33
CA VAL A 153 -2.12 -12.12 5.21
C VAL A 153 -0.61 -12.33 5.37
N GLU A 154 0.14 -12.35 4.26
CA GLU A 154 1.60 -12.51 4.28
C GLU A 154 2.29 -11.37 5.07
N PHE A 155 1.82 -10.13 4.92
CA PHE A 155 2.30 -8.99 5.70
C PHE A 155 2.00 -9.13 7.19
N ASN A 156 0.82 -9.62 7.57
CA ASN A 156 0.47 -9.86 8.97
C ASN A 156 1.30 -10.98 9.59
N ASP A 157 1.57 -12.04 8.82
CA ASP A 157 2.42 -13.15 9.26
C ASP A 157 3.86 -12.66 9.49
N LEU A 158 4.40 -11.83 8.60
CA LEU A 158 5.69 -11.16 8.79
C LEU A 158 5.68 -10.30 10.06
N LEU A 159 4.70 -9.41 10.21
CA LEU A 159 4.58 -8.53 11.37
C LEU A 159 4.50 -9.30 12.69
N SER A 160 3.85 -10.46 12.68
CA SER A 160 3.73 -11.35 13.84
C SER A 160 5.02 -12.09 14.17
N ALA A 161 5.89 -12.30 13.17
CA ALA A 161 7.20 -12.94 13.34
C ALA A 161 8.29 -11.97 13.83
N ILE A 162 8.10 -10.66 13.67
CA ILE A 162 9.04 -9.65 14.16
C ILE A 162 9.12 -9.72 15.69
N ASN A 163 10.28 -10.14 16.20
CA ASN A 163 10.56 -10.20 17.62
C ASN A 163 11.80 -9.36 17.95
N LEU A 164 11.56 -8.15 18.43
CA LEU A 164 12.60 -7.15 18.71
C LEU A 164 12.60 -6.78 20.20
N PRO A 165 13.71 -6.22 20.72
CA PRO A 165 13.76 -5.74 22.11
C PRO A 165 12.68 -4.69 22.40
N ASP A 166 12.22 -4.61 23.65
CA ASP A 166 11.19 -3.65 24.10
C ASP A 166 11.58 -2.17 23.89
N THR A 167 12.86 -1.90 23.61
CA THR A 167 13.34 -0.56 23.27
C THR A 167 12.94 -0.14 21.86
N ILE A 168 12.62 -1.09 20.97
CA ILE A 168 12.23 -0.89 19.57
C ILE A 168 10.71 -1.02 19.40
N THR A 169 10.12 -0.05 18.71
CA THR A 169 8.72 -0.07 18.29
C THR A 169 8.64 -0.15 16.77
N VAL A 170 7.88 -1.13 16.29
CA VAL A 170 7.52 -1.28 14.87
C VAL A 170 6.02 -1.01 14.71
N GLN A 171 5.67 -0.12 13.79
CA GLN A 171 4.29 0.26 13.51
C GLN A 171 4.02 0.13 12.01
N ALA A 172 2.97 -0.60 11.62
CA ALA A 172 2.45 -0.55 10.26
C ALA A 172 1.72 0.77 10.03
N LEU A 173 2.14 1.54 9.03
CA LEU A 173 1.55 2.84 8.68
C LEU A 173 0.43 2.68 7.67
N SER A 174 0.68 1.92 6.60
CA SER A 174 -0.27 1.69 5.53
C SER A 174 0.01 0.36 4.81
N VAL A 175 -1.02 -0.17 4.18
CA VAL A 175 -0.92 -1.22 3.16
C VAL A 175 -1.68 -0.75 1.93
N GLU A 176 -1.00 -0.67 0.79
CA GLU A 176 -1.55 -0.12 -0.44
C GLU A 176 -1.29 -1.04 -1.62
N ALA A 177 -2.24 -1.10 -2.54
CA ALA A 177 -2.06 -1.70 -3.86
C ALA A 177 -1.53 -0.63 -4.82
N LYS A 178 -0.62 -1.01 -5.72
CA LYS A 178 -0.09 -0.15 -6.78
C LYS A 178 0.00 -0.90 -8.10
N ILE A 179 -0.04 -0.12 -9.16
CA ILE A 179 0.25 -0.54 -10.53
C ILE A 179 1.76 -0.74 -10.66
N GLY A 180 2.19 -1.73 -11.44
CA GLY A 180 3.60 -1.96 -11.74
C GLY A 180 4.15 -0.97 -12.77
N ASP A 181 4.69 -1.48 -13.88
CA ASP A 181 5.44 -0.67 -14.84
C ASP A 181 4.54 0.23 -15.71
N LEU A 182 4.48 1.51 -15.36
CA LEU A 182 3.71 2.52 -16.09
C LEU A 182 4.17 2.71 -17.55
N GLU A 183 5.45 2.48 -17.86
CA GLU A 183 5.98 2.70 -19.22
C GLU A 183 5.55 1.61 -20.20
N GLU A 184 5.30 0.40 -19.70
CA GLU A 184 4.66 -0.66 -20.49
C GLU A 184 3.26 -0.22 -20.94
N TYR A 185 2.45 0.28 -20.01
CA TYR A 185 1.10 0.78 -20.29
C TYR A 185 1.11 1.98 -21.23
N ARG A 186 2.05 2.91 -21.07
CA ARG A 186 2.22 4.04 -21.99
C ARG A 186 2.41 3.56 -23.42
N SER A 187 3.31 2.61 -23.63
CA SER A 187 3.64 2.09 -24.95
C SER A 187 2.42 1.48 -25.64
N GLN A 188 1.59 0.75 -24.88
CA GLN A 188 0.33 0.18 -25.38
C GLN A 188 -0.68 1.26 -25.75
N LEU A 189 -0.85 2.29 -24.92
CA LEU A 189 -1.80 3.38 -25.18
C LEU A 189 -1.37 4.24 -26.38
N ILE A 190 -0.09 4.56 -26.51
CA ILE A 190 0.44 5.27 -27.69
C ILE A 190 0.17 4.47 -28.97
N TYR A 191 0.38 3.15 -28.92
CA TYR A 191 0.10 2.29 -30.06
C TYR A 191 -1.38 2.31 -30.46
N GLN A 192 -2.31 2.28 -29.49
CA GLN A 192 -3.75 2.41 -29.76
C GLN A 192 -4.11 3.73 -30.43
N VAL A 193 -3.54 4.87 -29.96
CA VAL A 193 -3.75 6.18 -30.59
C VAL A 193 -3.32 6.16 -32.06
N TYR A 194 -2.12 5.64 -32.36
CA TYR A 194 -1.66 5.57 -33.75
C TYR A 194 -2.48 4.62 -34.61
N GLN A 195 -2.93 3.48 -34.08
CA GLN A 195 -3.82 2.58 -34.81
C GLN A 195 -5.13 3.25 -35.20
N GLU A 196 -5.73 4.03 -34.30
CA GLU A 196 -6.97 4.77 -34.59
C GLU A 196 -6.75 5.81 -35.68
N LEU A 197 -5.67 6.59 -35.59
CA LEU A 197 -5.35 7.60 -36.60
C LEU A 197 -5.04 6.99 -37.97
N ASP A 198 -4.38 5.84 -38.01
CA ASP A 198 -4.15 5.08 -39.25
C ASP A 198 -5.46 4.59 -39.88
N LEU A 199 -6.45 4.21 -39.06
CA LEU A 199 -7.77 3.82 -39.55
C LEU A 199 -8.51 5.03 -40.14
N VAL A 200 -8.51 6.17 -39.45
CA VAL A 200 -9.10 7.41 -39.97
C VAL A 200 -8.38 7.84 -41.26
N GLN A 201 -7.05 7.77 -41.32
CA GLN A 201 -6.31 8.12 -42.54
C GLN A 201 -6.65 7.19 -43.72
N LYS A 202 -6.92 5.91 -43.48
CA LYS A 202 -7.37 4.98 -44.53
C LYS A 202 -8.76 5.33 -45.05
N GLU A 203 -9.65 5.83 -44.19
CA GLU A 203 -11.01 6.20 -44.55
C GLU A 203 -11.08 7.53 -45.31
N TYR A 204 -10.35 8.55 -44.85
CA TYR A 204 -10.38 9.91 -45.43
C TYR A 204 -9.26 10.18 -46.44
N GLY A 205 -8.30 9.27 -46.59
CA GLY A 205 -7.19 9.36 -47.54
C GLY A 205 -6.16 10.44 -47.17
N ARG A 206 -5.44 10.93 -48.18
CA ARG A 206 -4.38 11.96 -48.02
C ARG A 206 -4.93 13.37 -47.75
N SER A 207 -6.25 13.54 -47.75
CA SER A 207 -6.92 14.83 -47.56
C SER A 207 -6.84 15.31 -46.11
N VAL A 208 -6.42 14.45 -45.18
CA VAL A 208 -6.34 14.75 -43.75
C VAL A 208 -4.91 14.57 -43.26
N LYS A 209 -4.41 15.56 -42.51
CA LYS A 209 -3.15 15.49 -41.77
C LYS A 209 -3.42 15.66 -40.28
N PHE A 210 -2.84 14.76 -39.49
CA PHE A 210 -2.89 14.77 -38.04
C PHE A 210 -1.61 15.37 -37.46
N GLU A 211 -1.75 16.25 -36.48
CA GLU A 211 -0.69 16.66 -35.56
C GLU A 211 -1.10 16.23 -34.16
N ILE A 212 -0.21 15.52 -33.46
CA ILE A 212 -0.52 14.92 -32.16
C ILE A 212 0.47 15.46 -31.14
N THR A 213 -0.04 15.89 -29.99
CA THR A 213 0.76 16.26 -28.83
C THR A 213 0.28 15.51 -27.58
N GLY A 214 1.10 15.50 -26.53
CA GLY A 214 0.75 14.90 -25.23
C GLY A 214 0.91 13.38 -25.12
N LEU A 215 1.47 12.70 -26.13
CA LEU A 215 1.71 11.23 -26.08
C LEU A 215 2.74 10.82 -25.00
N TYR A 216 3.66 11.73 -24.67
CA TYR A 216 4.72 11.50 -23.69
C TYR A 216 4.51 12.26 -22.37
N ASP A 217 3.33 12.88 -22.20
CA ASP A 217 2.96 13.52 -20.93
C ASP A 217 2.78 12.44 -19.84
N PRO A 218 2.95 12.76 -18.54
CA PRO A 218 2.75 11.80 -17.47
C PRO A 218 1.39 11.08 -17.60
N LEU A 219 1.40 9.75 -17.47
CA LEU A 219 0.16 8.98 -17.50
C LEU A 219 -0.75 9.42 -16.36
N LYS A 220 -2.03 9.53 -16.67
CA LYS A 220 -3.05 9.83 -15.67
C LYS A 220 -3.58 8.52 -15.11
N ILE A 221 -3.78 8.49 -13.80
CA ILE A 221 -4.23 7.31 -13.07
C ILE A 221 -5.50 7.70 -12.31
N MET A 222 -6.57 6.98 -12.57
CA MET A 222 -7.83 7.08 -11.84
C MET A 222 -8.07 5.78 -11.10
N GLN A 223 -8.17 5.85 -9.79
CA GLN A 223 -8.54 4.69 -8.98
C GLN A 223 -10.01 4.34 -9.22
N LEU A 224 -10.29 3.10 -9.63
CA LEU A 224 -11.65 2.58 -9.84
C LEU A 224 -12.14 1.81 -8.62
N SER A 225 -11.23 1.10 -7.94
CA SER A 225 -11.44 0.43 -6.66
C SER A 225 -10.11 0.31 -5.91
N ASP A 226 -10.08 -0.38 -4.77
CA ASP A 226 -8.85 -0.59 -3.99
C ASP A 226 -7.77 -1.39 -4.75
N THR A 227 -8.15 -2.14 -5.78
CA THR A 227 -7.23 -2.99 -6.55
C THR A 227 -7.34 -2.82 -8.07
N GLU A 228 -8.20 -1.90 -8.53
CA GLU A 228 -8.43 -1.65 -9.97
C GLU A 228 -8.21 -0.17 -10.27
N TYR A 229 -7.45 0.09 -11.33
CA TYR A 229 -7.10 1.43 -11.78
C TYR A 229 -7.41 1.58 -13.26
N TYR A 230 -7.69 2.81 -13.66
CA TYR A 230 -7.76 3.23 -15.05
C TYR A 230 -6.55 4.10 -15.36
N ILE A 231 -5.67 3.61 -16.22
CA ILE A 231 -4.51 4.37 -16.71
C ILE A 231 -4.89 4.93 -18.07
N TYR A 232 -4.63 6.20 -18.30
CA TYR A 232 -5.00 6.84 -19.55
C TYR A 232 -4.07 7.99 -19.97
N LEU A 233 -4.10 8.26 -21.27
CA LEU A 233 -3.52 9.44 -21.91
C LEU A 233 -4.65 10.38 -22.36
N GLU A 234 -4.34 11.67 -22.44
CA GLU A 234 -5.21 12.68 -23.05
C GLU A 234 -4.45 13.41 -24.16
N PRO A 235 -4.12 12.72 -25.27
CA PRO A 235 -3.44 13.35 -26.38
C PRO A 235 -4.34 14.39 -27.04
N VAL A 236 -3.75 15.48 -27.51
CA VAL A 236 -4.44 16.47 -28.34
C VAL A 236 -4.15 16.15 -29.79
N VAL A 237 -5.21 15.80 -30.53
CA VAL A 237 -5.12 15.52 -31.97
C VAL A 237 -5.71 16.71 -32.73
N ASN A 238 -4.86 17.44 -33.43
CA ASN A 238 -5.28 18.48 -34.35
C ASN A 238 -5.41 17.89 -35.76
N VAL A 239 -6.58 18.10 -36.36
CA VAL A 239 -6.90 17.62 -37.70
C VAL A 239 -6.88 18.81 -38.65
N SER A 240 -6.14 18.68 -39.75
CA SER A 240 -6.12 19.66 -40.84
C SER A 240 -6.55 18.99 -42.13
N GLU A 241 -7.55 19.58 -42.79
CA GLU A 241 -8.06 19.15 -44.10
C GLU A 241 -7.49 20.05 -45.20
N PHE A 242 -7.21 19.46 -46.37
CA PHE A 242 -6.70 20.14 -47.56
C PHE A 242 -7.78 20.35 -48.63
#